data_AF-Q4E2S8-F1
#
_entry.id   AF-Q4E2S8-F1
#
_cell.length_a   1.000
_cell.length_b   1.000
_cell.length_c   1.000
_cell.angle_alpha   90.00
_cell.angle_beta   90.00
_cell.angle_gamma   90.00
#
_symmetry.space_group_name_H-M   'P 1'
#
loop_
_entity.id
_entity.type
_entity.pdbx_description
1 polymer ?
#
loop_
_entity_poly.entity_id
_entity_poly.type
_entity_poly.pdbx_seq_one_letter_code
_entity_poly.pdbx_strand_id
1 'polypeptide(L)'
;AEMYILQKAFPRALELCTSHGVTLTDEMAESMSSDVNCSNLSGEERNALLRQIAGIAKDQGNWNLACKKYTEIGERLKAMKMLMRGGDVKKVIFFASHSRNTEIYTLAGNFLQSQNWHTDSNIYKHIVLFYTKAKAFSNLISFIDAFAQLQIDENRNYYEAWCALNECVQVLERNRDAVYGGSSIMAKEEGLRTRRDIVQQVVMALKLLVDSASDEKKAKELIAVCSDLIKRSRPSHQDSANVLAAIRIGDVFALLVRYYYENARSAKDAMRVMESMLKHAVQPRFFVERDLLEAVCAANGRNVAEFLVEDAAAASAKGKGGNHESIEEEVAGL
;
A
#
# COMPACT_ATOMS: atom_id res chain seq x y z
N ALA A 1 10.00 2.23 -46.02
CA ALA A 1 9.55 3.41 -45.26
C ALA A 1 10.56 4.55 -45.34
N GLU A 2 11.85 4.32 -45.05
CA GLU A 2 12.92 5.34 -45.10
C GLU A 2 12.98 6.15 -46.40
N MET A 3 12.87 5.50 -47.57
CA MET A 3 12.80 6.19 -48.88
C MET A 3 11.68 7.24 -48.95
N TYR A 4 10.50 6.97 -48.39
CA TYR A 4 9.39 7.93 -48.35
C TYR A 4 9.64 9.07 -47.35
N ILE A 5 10.34 8.78 -46.24
CA ILE A 5 10.76 9.82 -45.28
C ILE A 5 11.75 10.80 -45.94
N LEU A 6 12.72 10.28 -46.70
CA LEU A 6 13.66 11.10 -47.48
C LEU A 6 12.94 11.97 -48.52
N GLN A 7 11.85 11.49 -49.10
CA GLN A 7 11.00 12.24 -50.02
C GLN A 7 9.99 13.18 -49.33
N LYS A 8 10.04 13.31 -47.99
CA LYS A 8 9.06 14.07 -47.18
C LYS A 8 7.60 13.61 -47.33
N ALA A 9 7.39 12.40 -47.84
CA ALA A 9 6.09 11.78 -48.00
C ALA A 9 5.68 11.04 -46.71
N PHE A 10 5.59 11.76 -45.60
CA PHE A 10 5.36 11.17 -44.26
C PHE A 10 4.07 10.35 -44.15
N PRO A 11 2.91 10.78 -44.70
CA PRO A 11 1.69 9.98 -44.62
C PRO A 11 1.88 8.58 -45.23
N ARG A 12 2.59 8.48 -46.35
CA ARG A 12 2.86 7.20 -47.02
C ARG A 12 3.89 6.36 -46.25
N ALA A 13 4.90 7.01 -45.66
CA ALA A 13 5.85 6.33 -44.79
C ALA A 13 5.16 5.68 -43.57
N LEU A 14 4.24 6.41 -42.95
CA LEU A 14 3.45 5.92 -41.81
C LEU A 14 2.46 4.84 -42.20
N GLU A 15 1.79 4.98 -43.34
CA GLU A 15 0.92 3.94 -43.89
C GLU A 15 1.67 2.62 -44.10
N LEU A 16 2.93 2.66 -44.56
CA LEU A 16 3.77 1.46 -44.67
C LEU A 16 4.13 0.86 -43.30
N CYS A 17 4.39 1.69 -42.29
CA CYS A 17 4.65 1.21 -40.93
C CYS A 17 3.43 0.48 -40.35
N THR A 18 2.22 0.94 -40.67
CA THR A 18 0.97 0.31 -40.25
C THR A 18 0.62 -0.93 -41.08
N SER A 19 0.66 -0.83 -42.41
CA SER A 19 0.15 -1.87 -43.32
C SER A 19 1.12 -3.03 -43.54
N HIS A 20 2.43 -2.78 -43.49
CA HIS A 20 3.46 -3.80 -43.74
C HIS A 20 4.20 -4.23 -42.47
N GLY A 21 3.77 -3.75 -41.29
CA GLY A 21 4.38 -4.09 -40.01
C GLY A 21 5.83 -3.62 -39.85
N VAL A 22 6.27 -2.62 -40.61
CA VAL A 22 7.63 -2.07 -40.50
C VAL A 22 7.77 -1.37 -39.16
N THR A 23 8.72 -1.82 -38.34
CA THR A 23 9.01 -1.21 -37.03
C THR A 23 9.42 0.24 -37.19
N LEU A 24 8.71 1.14 -36.52
CA LEU A 24 9.01 2.55 -36.46
C LEU A 24 10.14 2.78 -35.46
N THR A 25 11.35 3.05 -35.98
CA THR A 25 12.51 3.36 -35.16
C THR A 25 12.46 4.80 -34.63
N ASP A 26 13.16 5.08 -33.53
CA ASP A 26 13.31 6.45 -33.02
C ASP A 26 13.88 7.39 -34.11
N GLU A 27 14.84 6.93 -34.92
CA GLU A 27 15.44 7.71 -36.01
C GLU A 27 14.44 8.05 -37.12
N MET A 28 13.59 7.08 -37.51
CA MET A 28 12.51 7.33 -38.47
C MET A 28 11.51 8.35 -37.92
N ALA A 29 11.14 8.23 -36.65
CA ALA A 29 10.22 9.16 -36.01
C ALA A 29 10.82 10.58 -35.90
N GLU A 30 12.08 10.71 -35.48
CA GLU A 30 12.76 12.00 -35.36
C GLU A 30 12.97 12.68 -36.72
N SER A 31 13.36 11.92 -37.74
CA SER A 31 13.49 12.46 -39.09
C SER A 31 12.15 12.99 -39.62
N MET A 32 11.05 12.29 -39.38
CA MET A 32 9.70 12.77 -39.72
C MET A 32 9.21 13.94 -38.86
N SER A 33 9.72 14.11 -37.63
CA SER A 33 9.28 15.18 -36.71
C SER A 33 10.23 16.38 -36.61
N SER A 34 11.41 16.33 -37.23
CA SER A 34 12.44 17.37 -37.12
C SER A 34 11.97 18.72 -37.67
N ASP A 35 12.43 19.82 -37.07
CA ASP A 35 12.10 21.19 -37.52
C ASP A 35 12.45 21.44 -38.98
N VAL A 36 13.56 20.84 -39.45
CA VAL A 36 14.04 20.98 -40.84
C VAL A 36 13.09 20.32 -41.84
N ASN A 37 12.54 19.16 -41.49
CA ASN A 37 11.66 18.41 -42.39
C ASN A 37 10.21 18.89 -42.31
N CYS A 38 9.81 19.42 -41.15
CA CYS A 38 8.47 19.96 -40.90
C CYS A 38 8.36 21.48 -41.09
N SER A 39 9.38 22.15 -41.65
CA SER A 39 9.41 23.62 -41.80
C SER A 39 8.23 24.19 -42.59
N ASN A 40 7.65 23.38 -43.48
CA ASN A 40 6.56 23.76 -44.37
C ASN A 40 5.18 23.38 -43.82
N LEU A 41 5.12 22.64 -42.70
CA LEU A 41 3.87 22.21 -42.08
C LEU A 41 3.41 23.29 -41.10
N SER A 42 2.11 23.56 -41.11
CA SER A 42 1.49 24.33 -40.03
C SER A 42 1.64 23.62 -38.69
N GLY A 43 1.52 24.34 -37.57
CA GLY A 43 1.58 23.74 -36.24
C GLY A 43 0.53 22.65 -36.02
N GLU A 44 -0.65 22.78 -36.65
CA GLU A 44 -1.71 21.78 -36.57
C GLU A 44 -1.37 20.51 -37.36
N GLU A 45 -0.86 20.65 -38.59
CA GLU A 45 -0.44 19.52 -39.43
C GLU A 45 0.73 18.77 -38.77
N ARG A 46 1.68 19.50 -38.18
CA ARG A 46 2.77 18.91 -37.43
C ARG A 46 2.28 18.12 -36.22
N ASN A 47 1.33 18.69 -35.46
CA ASN A 47 0.73 18.00 -34.32
C ASN A 47 -0.08 16.76 -34.75
N ALA A 48 -0.76 16.81 -35.90
CA ALA A 48 -1.46 15.67 -36.47
C ALA A 48 -0.48 14.55 -36.87
N LEU A 49 0.63 14.91 -37.52
CA LEU A 49 1.70 13.98 -37.87
C LEU A 49 2.31 13.30 -36.63
N LEU A 50 2.69 14.09 -35.63
CA LEU A 50 3.23 13.58 -34.36
C LEU A 50 2.24 12.65 -33.65
N ARG A 51 0.95 12.97 -33.67
CA ARG A 51 -0.10 12.12 -33.10
C ARG A 51 -0.22 10.79 -33.85
N GLN A 52 -0.07 10.79 -35.17
CA GLN A 52 -0.06 9.57 -35.98
C GLN A 52 1.18 8.71 -35.70
N ILE A 53 2.37 9.32 -35.62
CA ILE A 53 3.63 8.66 -35.22
C ILE A 53 3.46 8.01 -33.84
N ALA A 54 2.91 8.76 -32.86
CA ALA A 54 2.68 8.25 -31.52
C ALA A 54 1.68 7.08 -31.48
N GLY A 55 0.63 7.15 -32.30
CA GLY A 55 -0.37 6.07 -32.46
C GLY A 55 0.26 4.79 -32.99
N ILE A 56 1.06 4.88 -34.06
CA ILE A 56 1.76 3.73 -34.64
C ILE A 56 2.77 3.15 -33.64
N ALA A 57 3.56 4.01 -32.99
CA ALA A 57 4.52 3.57 -31.96
C ALA A 57 3.82 2.83 -30.81
N LYS A 58 2.65 3.31 -30.37
CA LYS A 58 1.81 2.66 -29.36
C LYS A 58 1.33 1.28 -29.85
N ASP A 59 0.84 1.18 -31.08
CA ASP A 59 0.28 -0.06 -31.62
C ASP A 59 1.38 -1.12 -31.85
N GLN A 60 2.61 -0.69 -32.13
CA GLN A 60 3.80 -1.54 -32.20
C GLN A 60 4.41 -1.89 -30.83
N GLY A 61 3.83 -1.41 -29.72
CA GLY A 61 4.34 -1.64 -28.36
C GLY A 61 5.59 -0.82 -28.00
N ASN A 62 6.01 0.14 -28.82
CA ASN A 62 7.10 1.06 -28.51
C ASN A 62 6.61 2.23 -27.64
N TRP A 63 6.44 1.94 -26.34
CA TRP A 63 5.89 2.87 -25.36
C TRP A 63 6.75 4.12 -25.15
N ASN A 64 8.08 3.98 -25.20
CA ASN A 64 8.99 5.11 -24.99
C ASN A 64 8.85 6.13 -26.12
N LEU A 65 8.83 5.66 -27.37
CA LEU A 65 8.67 6.54 -28.54
C LEU A 65 7.29 7.21 -28.53
N ALA A 66 6.22 6.46 -28.26
CA ALA A 66 4.89 7.01 -28.13
C ALA A 66 4.81 8.08 -27.03
N CYS A 67 5.43 7.85 -25.88
CA CYS A 67 5.49 8.82 -24.79
C CYS A 67 6.20 10.12 -25.19
N LYS A 68 7.36 10.04 -25.86
CA LYS A 68 8.09 11.22 -26.35
C LYS A 68 7.21 12.07 -27.28
N LYS A 69 6.60 11.43 -28.29
CA LYS A 69 5.79 12.12 -29.30
C LYS A 69 4.49 12.71 -28.72
N TYR A 70 3.83 12.01 -27.78
CA TYR A 70 2.70 12.60 -27.05
C TYR A 70 3.11 13.80 -26.16
N THR A 71 4.33 13.79 -25.62
CA THR A 71 4.85 14.90 -24.81
C THR A 71 5.13 16.13 -25.67
N GLU A 72 5.69 15.95 -26.87
CA GLU A 72 5.97 17.03 -27.83
C GLU A 72 4.71 17.80 -28.25
N ILE A 73 3.58 17.11 -28.44
CA ILE A 73 2.30 17.75 -28.79
C ILE A 73 1.49 18.25 -27.58
N GLY A 74 2.04 18.15 -26.37
CA GLY A 74 1.37 18.58 -25.13
C GLY A 74 0.29 17.63 -24.61
N GLU A 75 0.11 16.44 -25.19
CA GLU A 75 -0.86 15.41 -24.74
C GLU A 75 -0.34 14.60 -23.54
N ARG A 76 -0.08 15.30 -22.42
CA ARG A 76 0.60 14.73 -21.24
C ARG A 76 -0.09 13.50 -20.63
N LEU A 77 -1.42 13.44 -20.67
CA LEU A 77 -2.17 12.28 -20.16
C LEU A 77 -1.94 11.02 -20.98
N LYS A 78 -1.86 11.14 -22.32
CA LYS A 78 -1.56 10.00 -23.18
C LYS A 78 -0.11 9.59 -23.00
N ALA A 79 0.81 10.55 -22.91
CA ALA A 79 2.22 10.28 -22.59
C ALA A 79 2.36 9.49 -21.28
N MET A 80 1.69 9.92 -20.21
CA MET A 80 1.68 9.20 -18.92
C MET A 80 1.17 7.77 -19.06
N LYS A 81 0.08 7.54 -19.81
CA LYS A 81 -0.46 6.19 -20.07
C LYS A 81 0.53 5.30 -20.81
N MET A 82 1.27 5.85 -21.79
CA MET A 82 2.30 5.09 -22.50
C MET A 82 3.45 4.75 -21.54
N LEU A 83 3.86 5.71 -20.70
CA LEU A 83 4.94 5.52 -19.75
C LEU A 83 4.65 4.42 -18.72
N MET A 84 3.42 4.38 -18.20
CA MET A 84 2.97 3.33 -17.29
C MET A 84 2.95 1.95 -17.95
N ARG A 85 2.57 1.85 -19.23
CA ARG A 85 2.64 0.59 -20.01
C ARG A 85 4.07 0.10 -20.22
N GLY A 86 5.03 1.03 -20.29
CA GLY A 86 6.45 0.69 -20.32
C GLY A 86 7.00 0.13 -19.00
N GLY A 87 6.28 0.28 -17.89
CA GLY A 87 6.65 -0.29 -16.57
C GLY A 87 7.83 0.40 -15.88
N ASP A 88 8.40 1.47 -16.45
CA ASP A 88 9.55 2.17 -15.86
C ASP A 88 9.11 3.13 -14.75
N VAL A 89 9.11 2.61 -13.51
CA VAL A 89 8.72 3.33 -12.30
C VAL A 89 9.46 4.66 -12.13
N LYS A 90 10.77 4.69 -12.43
CA LYS A 90 11.59 5.91 -12.27
C LYS A 90 11.15 7.01 -13.23
N LYS A 91 10.88 6.65 -14.49
CA LYS A 91 10.38 7.63 -15.47
C LYS A 91 8.98 8.10 -15.12
N VAL A 92 8.09 7.20 -14.66
CA VAL A 92 6.73 7.57 -14.20
C VAL A 92 6.80 8.60 -13.09
N ILE A 93 7.62 8.36 -12.06
CA ILE A 93 7.85 9.30 -10.96
C ILE A 93 8.37 10.65 -11.48
N PHE A 94 9.39 10.62 -12.34
CA PHE A 94 9.99 11.83 -12.91
C PHE A 94 8.97 12.64 -13.70
N PHE A 95 8.22 12.00 -14.61
CA PHE A 95 7.22 12.65 -15.45
C PHE A 95 6.10 13.26 -14.61
N ALA A 96 5.54 12.49 -13.67
CA ALA A 96 4.48 12.96 -12.79
C ALA A 96 4.94 14.17 -11.97
N SER A 97 6.15 14.13 -11.39
CA SER A 97 6.70 15.21 -10.55
C SER A 97 6.79 16.57 -11.24
N HIS A 98 7.01 16.57 -12.57
CA HIS A 98 7.13 17.79 -13.38
C HIS A 98 5.84 18.15 -14.13
N SER A 99 4.81 17.30 -14.11
CA SER A 99 3.61 17.48 -14.94
C SER A 99 2.70 18.64 -14.50
N ARG A 100 2.71 18.99 -13.20
CA ARG A 100 1.80 19.97 -12.57
C ARG A 100 0.31 19.74 -12.93
N ASN A 101 -0.10 18.48 -13.05
CA ASN A 101 -1.46 18.11 -13.43
C ASN A 101 -2.04 17.09 -12.44
N THR A 102 -3.23 17.39 -11.91
CA THR A 102 -3.91 16.59 -10.88
C THR A 102 -4.25 15.17 -11.34
N GLU A 103 -4.74 15.01 -12.56
CA GLU A 103 -5.05 13.70 -13.14
C GLU A 103 -3.78 12.85 -13.32
N ILE A 104 -2.66 13.46 -13.74
CA ILE A 104 -1.37 12.76 -13.85
C ILE A 104 -0.89 12.29 -12.49
N TYR A 105 -1.03 13.12 -11.45
CA TYR A 105 -0.70 12.73 -10.09
C TYR A 105 -1.57 11.55 -9.61
N THR A 106 -2.88 11.58 -9.83
CA THR A 106 -3.77 10.46 -9.47
C THR A 106 -3.38 9.17 -10.20
N LEU A 107 -3.11 9.25 -11.51
CA LEU A 107 -2.67 8.09 -12.31
C LEU A 107 -1.33 7.54 -11.81
N ALA A 108 -0.37 8.41 -11.51
CA ALA A 108 0.92 8.02 -10.96
C ALA A 108 0.76 7.29 -9.63
N GLY A 109 -0.03 7.86 -8.70
CA GLY A 109 -0.30 7.25 -7.40
C GLY A 109 -0.91 5.85 -7.55
N ASN A 110 -1.92 5.70 -8.41
CA ASN A 110 -2.58 4.41 -8.64
C ASN A 110 -1.63 3.36 -9.26
N PHE A 111 -0.79 3.78 -10.21
CA PHE A 111 0.22 2.90 -10.79
C PHE A 111 1.26 2.45 -9.75
N LEU A 112 1.70 3.36 -8.87
CA LEU A 112 2.68 3.05 -7.85
C LEU A 112 2.13 2.10 -6.76
N GLN A 113 0.82 2.10 -6.49
CA GLN A 113 0.21 1.14 -5.55
C GLN A 113 0.35 -0.33 -5.99
N SER A 114 0.45 -0.60 -7.29
CA SER A 114 0.65 -1.96 -7.81
C SER A 114 2.13 -2.37 -7.89
N GLN A 115 3.05 -1.49 -7.46
CA GLN A 115 4.48 -1.77 -7.38
C GLN A 115 4.87 -2.22 -5.97
N ASN A 116 6.13 -2.63 -5.78
CA ASN A 116 6.64 -3.15 -4.50
C ASN A 116 6.93 -2.04 -3.46
N TRP A 117 5.93 -1.20 -3.15
CA TRP A 117 6.05 -0.07 -2.21
C TRP A 117 6.42 -0.49 -0.79
N HIS A 118 6.18 -1.74 -0.40
CA HIS A 118 6.59 -2.27 0.91
C HIS A 118 8.10 -2.52 1.02
N THR A 119 8.82 -2.64 -0.10
CA THR A 119 10.29 -2.78 -0.13
C THR A 119 11.01 -1.47 -0.46
N ASP A 120 10.35 -0.56 -1.18
CA ASP A 120 10.95 0.69 -1.65
C ASP A 120 10.26 1.92 -1.02
N SER A 121 10.92 2.50 -0.01
CA SER A 121 10.49 3.74 0.65
C SER A 121 10.32 4.91 -0.32
N ASN A 122 11.05 4.91 -1.44
CA ASN A 122 10.90 5.94 -2.46
C ASN A 122 9.52 5.89 -3.13
N ILE A 123 9.00 4.69 -3.40
CA ILE A 123 7.66 4.51 -3.99
C ILE A 123 6.60 5.01 -3.00
N TYR A 124 6.69 4.60 -1.73
CA TYR A 124 5.78 5.06 -0.68
C TYR A 124 5.69 6.60 -0.61
N LYS A 125 6.84 7.28 -0.53
CA LYS A 125 6.91 8.75 -0.45
C LYS A 125 6.25 9.41 -1.66
N HIS A 126 6.43 8.86 -2.85
CA HIS A 126 5.84 9.38 -4.07
C HIS A 126 4.33 9.13 -4.17
N ILE A 127 3.82 7.99 -3.66
CA ILE A 127 2.37 7.75 -3.58
C ILE A 127 1.71 8.81 -2.71
N VAL A 128 2.23 9.04 -1.50
CA VAL A 128 1.72 10.05 -0.57
C VAL A 128 1.79 11.45 -1.20
N LEU A 129 2.93 11.80 -1.83
CA LEU A 129 3.12 13.07 -2.51
C LEU A 129 2.11 13.29 -3.64
N PHE A 130 1.92 12.29 -4.51
CA PHE A 130 1.05 12.43 -5.67
C PHE A 130 -0.43 12.50 -5.28
N TYR A 131 -0.91 11.68 -4.35
CA TYR A 131 -2.30 11.82 -3.89
C TYR A 131 -2.56 13.13 -3.17
N THR A 132 -1.60 13.61 -2.38
CA THR A 132 -1.71 14.92 -1.72
C THR A 132 -1.77 16.05 -2.76
N LYS A 133 -0.89 16.05 -3.76
CA LYS A 133 -0.90 17.04 -4.85
C LYS A 133 -2.15 16.96 -5.72
N ALA A 134 -2.70 15.77 -5.92
CA ALA A 134 -3.94 15.56 -6.67
C ALA A 134 -5.21 15.95 -5.88
N LYS A 135 -5.10 16.18 -4.56
CA LYS A 135 -6.24 16.23 -3.62
C LYS A 135 -7.11 14.97 -3.66
N ALA A 136 -6.51 13.82 -4.01
CA ALA A 136 -7.17 12.53 -4.07
C ALA A 136 -7.21 11.87 -2.68
N PHE A 137 -7.86 12.53 -1.71
CA PHE A 137 -7.81 12.15 -0.29
C PHE A 137 -8.43 10.78 0.00
N SER A 138 -9.46 10.37 -0.74
CA SER A 138 -10.02 9.02 -0.61
C SER A 138 -8.97 7.94 -0.91
N ASN A 139 -8.17 8.13 -1.95
CA ASN A 139 -7.09 7.22 -2.33
C ASN A 139 -5.93 7.27 -1.31
N LEU A 140 -5.60 8.46 -0.81
CA LEU A 140 -4.60 8.62 0.24
C LEU A 140 -4.98 7.86 1.51
N ILE A 141 -6.21 8.02 1.99
CA ILE A 141 -6.72 7.33 3.18
C ILE A 141 -6.63 5.82 3.00
N SER A 142 -7.13 5.30 1.87
CA SER A 142 -7.10 3.86 1.59
C SER A 142 -5.67 3.30 1.50
N PHE A 143 -4.73 4.06 0.93
CA PHE A 143 -3.32 3.64 0.88
C PHE A 143 -2.67 3.62 2.26
N ILE A 144 -2.87 4.66 3.06
CA ILE A 144 -2.30 4.76 4.41
C ILE A 144 -2.88 3.69 5.33
N ASP A 145 -4.17 3.39 5.19
CA ASP A 145 -4.83 2.32 5.96
C ASP A 145 -4.23 0.94 5.63
N ALA A 146 -4.00 0.64 4.34
CA ALA A 146 -3.31 -0.58 3.91
C ALA A 146 -1.85 -0.63 4.39
N PHE A 147 -1.13 0.49 4.34
CA PHE A 147 0.23 0.59 4.86
C PHE A 147 0.28 0.33 6.38
N ALA A 148 -0.63 0.94 7.15
CA ALA A 148 -0.72 0.72 8.59
C ALA A 148 -1.07 -0.74 8.92
N GLN A 149 -1.97 -1.37 8.15
CA GLN A 149 -2.29 -2.78 8.30
C GLN A 149 -1.04 -3.66 8.09
N LEU A 150 -0.30 -3.44 7.00
CA LEU A 150 0.94 -4.17 6.71
C LEU A 150 1.97 -4.02 7.85
N GLN A 151 2.17 -2.79 8.34
CA GLN A 151 3.13 -2.53 9.42
C GLN A 151 2.74 -3.24 10.71
N ILE A 152 1.45 -3.34 11.02
CA ILE A 152 0.95 -4.03 12.21
C ILE A 152 1.05 -5.54 12.04
N ASP A 153 0.55 -6.08 10.93
CA ASP A 153 0.46 -7.52 10.72
C ASP A 153 1.80 -8.18 10.41
N GLU A 154 2.59 -7.62 9.49
CA GLU A 154 3.84 -8.25 9.07
C GLU A 154 5.02 -7.82 9.96
N ASN A 155 5.15 -6.51 10.22
CA ASN A 155 6.33 -5.96 10.87
C ASN A 155 6.18 -5.78 12.40
N ARG A 156 4.96 -5.91 12.94
CA ARG A 156 4.60 -5.55 14.33
C ARG A 156 5.04 -4.12 14.71
N ASN A 157 5.17 -3.23 13.73
CA ASN A 157 5.69 -1.88 13.90
C ASN A 157 4.55 -0.88 14.11
N TYR A 158 4.01 -0.86 15.34
CA TYR A 158 2.94 0.06 15.73
C TYR A 158 3.36 1.54 15.65
N TYR A 159 4.64 1.85 15.84
CA TYR A 159 5.13 3.23 15.79
C TYR A 159 5.06 3.79 14.36
N GLU A 160 5.54 3.04 13.37
CA GLU A 160 5.49 3.45 11.97
C GLU A 160 4.04 3.52 11.44
N ALA A 161 3.19 2.56 11.84
CA ALA A 161 1.77 2.63 11.56
C ALA A 161 1.12 3.91 12.13
N TRP A 162 1.40 4.23 13.40
CA TRP A 162 0.87 5.44 14.04
C TRP A 162 1.36 6.72 13.35
N CYS A 163 2.65 6.81 13.04
CA CYS A 163 3.23 7.96 12.33
C CYS A 163 2.51 8.20 10.99
N ALA A 164 2.35 7.16 10.17
CA ALA A 164 1.67 7.27 8.88
C ALA A 164 0.19 7.69 9.03
N LEU A 165 -0.54 7.10 9.98
CA LEU A 165 -1.93 7.45 10.27
C LEU A 165 -2.04 8.91 10.74
N ASN A 166 -1.18 9.33 11.67
CA ASN A 166 -1.16 10.68 12.22
C ASN A 166 -0.82 11.74 11.16
N GLU A 167 0.18 11.50 10.33
CA GLU A 167 0.54 12.38 9.22
C GLU A 167 -0.62 12.53 8.22
N CYS A 168 -1.27 11.42 7.87
CA CYS A 168 -2.43 11.45 6.98
C CYS A 168 -3.57 12.29 7.58
N VAL A 169 -3.90 12.10 8.87
CA VAL A 169 -4.92 12.91 9.54
C VAL A 169 -4.55 14.40 9.54
N GLN A 170 -3.29 14.76 9.81
CA GLN A 170 -2.85 16.16 9.73
C GLN A 170 -2.98 16.74 8.32
N VAL A 171 -2.69 15.95 7.27
CA VAL A 171 -2.88 16.38 5.88
C VAL A 171 -4.35 16.65 5.59
N LEU A 172 -5.26 15.79 6.05
CA LEU A 172 -6.70 15.99 5.90
C LEU A 172 -7.19 17.24 6.65
N GLU A 173 -6.71 17.47 7.88
CA GLU A 173 -7.03 18.66 8.68
C GLU A 173 -6.60 19.97 8.03
N ARG A 174 -5.44 19.97 7.36
CA ARG A 174 -4.96 21.13 6.60
C ARG A 174 -5.74 21.37 5.32
N ASN A 175 -6.46 20.36 4.83
CA ASN A 175 -7.21 20.40 3.57
C ASN A 175 -8.72 20.23 3.78
N ARG A 176 -9.21 20.59 4.97
CA ARG A 176 -10.62 20.46 5.38
C ARG A 176 -11.60 20.92 4.30
N ASP A 177 -11.41 22.10 3.71
CA ASP A 177 -12.31 22.64 2.68
C ASP A 177 -12.46 21.73 1.45
N ALA A 178 -11.41 20.97 1.10
CA ALA A 178 -11.46 20.01 -0.01
C ALA A 178 -12.04 18.65 0.41
N VAL A 179 -12.02 18.33 1.71
CA VAL A 179 -12.48 17.05 2.27
C VAL A 179 -13.98 17.09 2.60
N TYR A 180 -14.48 18.21 3.15
CA TYR A 180 -15.88 18.39 3.55
C TYR A 180 -16.88 18.49 2.38
N GLY A 181 -16.40 18.47 1.13
CA GLY A 181 -17.26 18.41 -0.06
C GLY A 181 -17.91 17.04 -0.31
N GLY A 182 -17.51 15.98 0.39
CA GLY A 182 -18.02 14.61 0.15
C GLY A 182 -18.24 13.79 1.43
N SER A 183 -19.50 13.42 1.70
CA SER A 183 -19.91 12.62 2.88
C SER A 183 -19.15 11.29 3.03
N SER A 184 -18.78 10.64 1.92
CA SER A 184 -18.01 9.38 1.96
C SER A 184 -16.59 9.56 2.51
N ILE A 185 -15.94 10.69 2.24
CA ILE A 185 -14.57 10.94 2.72
C ILE A 185 -14.60 11.20 4.23
N MET A 186 -15.63 11.89 4.72
CA MET A 186 -15.83 12.17 6.14
C MET A 186 -15.89 10.89 6.99
N ALA A 187 -16.66 9.89 6.56
CA ALA A 187 -16.74 8.62 7.28
C ALA A 187 -15.40 7.87 7.30
N LYS A 188 -14.66 7.88 6.17
CA LYS A 188 -13.33 7.29 6.09
C LYS A 188 -12.31 8.02 6.99
N GLU A 189 -12.38 9.34 7.03
CA GLU A 189 -11.53 10.16 7.89
C GLU A 189 -11.78 9.83 9.37
N GLU A 190 -13.03 9.74 9.79
CA GLU A 190 -13.39 9.41 11.18
C GLU A 190 -12.91 8.00 11.57
N GLY A 191 -13.07 7.02 10.67
CA GLY A 191 -12.50 5.69 10.85
C GLY A 191 -10.98 5.71 11.01
N LEU A 192 -10.29 6.50 10.18
CA LEU A 192 -8.83 6.66 10.25
C LEU A 192 -8.38 7.32 11.56
N ARG A 193 -9.14 8.31 12.07
CA ARG A 193 -8.90 8.97 13.37
C ARG A 193 -9.04 7.99 14.52
N THR A 194 -10.14 7.23 14.52
CA THR A 194 -10.38 6.19 15.52
C THR A 194 -9.25 5.17 15.52
N ARG A 195 -8.85 4.69 14.33
CA ARG A 195 -7.73 3.76 14.17
C ARG A 195 -6.41 4.35 14.70
N ARG A 196 -6.07 5.58 14.31
CA ARG A 196 -4.90 6.32 14.80
C ARG A 196 -4.85 6.33 16.33
N ASP A 197 -5.97 6.65 16.98
CA ASP A 197 -6.03 6.79 18.44
C ASP A 197 -5.84 5.46 19.16
N ILE A 198 -6.40 4.37 18.61
CA ILE A 198 -6.21 3.02 19.16
C ILE A 198 -4.75 2.57 18.99
N VAL A 199 -4.15 2.77 17.81
CA VAL A 199 -2.74 2.44 17.56
C VAL A 199 -1.83 3.28 18.45
N GLN A 200 -2.15 4.56 18.68
CA GLN A 200 -1.42 5.44 19.60
C GLN A 200 -1.35 4.87 21.01
N GLN A 201 -2.42 4.24 21.50
CA GLN A 201 -2.42 3.62 22.83
C GLN A 201 -1.43 2.45 22.91
N VAL A 202 -1.28 1.67 21.85
CA VAL A 202 -0.27 0.59 21.78
C VAL A 202 1.14 1.17 21.76
N VAL A 203 1.38 2.24 20.98
CA VAL A 203 2.67 2.95 20.97
C VAL A 203 3.02 3.51 22.35
N MET A 204 2.03 4.09 23.04
CA MET A 204 2.20 4.58 24.41
C MET A 204 2.52 3.42 25.36
N ALA A 205 1.83 2.29 25.25
CA ALA A 205 2.10 1.09 26.05
C ALA A 205 3.51 0.54 25.81
N LEU A 206 3.99 0.50 24.55
CA LEU A 206 5.37 0.11 24.22
C LEU A 206 6.40 1.02 24.90
N LYS A 207 6.16 2.34 24.89
CA LYS A 207 7.03 3.30 25.58
C LYS A 207 7.00 3.12 27.10
N LEU A 208 5.81 2.94 27.68
CA LEU A 208 5.64 2.70 29.11
C LEU A 208 6.29 1.38 29.55
N LEU A 209 6.32 0.34 28.70
CA LEU A 209 7.01 -0.90 28.99
C LEU A 209 8.50 -0.65 29.29
N VAL A 210 9.19 0.12 28.44
CA VAL A 210 10.61 0.46 28.64
C VAL A 210 10.82 1.20 29.96
N ASP A 211 9.95 2.18 30.24
CA ASP A 211 10.10 3.00 31.44
C ASP A 211 9.64 2.30 32.74
N SER A 212 8.77 1.29 32.64
CA SER A 212 8.18 0.60 33.79
C SER A 212 9.18 -0.23 34.60
N ALA A 213 10.37 -0.49 34.06
CA ALA A 213 11.44 -1.16 34.79
C ALA A 213 11.97 -0.33 35.98
N SER A 214 11.84 1.00 35.92
CA SER A 214 12.37 1.92 36.95
C SER A 214 11.29 2.69 37.72
N ASP A 215 10.04 2.70 37.24
CA ASP A 215 8.96 3.52 37.81
C ASP A 215 7.65 2.74 37.95
N GLU A 216 7.26 2.49 39.21
CA GLU A 216 6.02 1.77 39.54
C GLU A 216 4.75 2.52 39.07
N LYS A 217 4.79 3.85 38.96
CA LYS A 217 3.64 4.62 38.45
C LYS A 217 3.43 4.34 36.97
N LYS A 218 4.52 4.29 36.19
CA LYS A 218 4.48 3.96 34.77
C LYS A 218 4.08 2.50 34.52
N ALA A 219 4.49 1.60 35.40
CA ALA A 219 4.00 0.22 35.43
C ALA A 219 2.47 0.15 35.60
N LYS A 220 1.89 0.91 36.54
CA LYS A 220 0.44 0.97 36.73
C LYS A 220 -0.28 1.55 35.51
N GLU A 221 0.30 2.59 34.90
CA GLU A 221 -0.22 3.20 33.68
C GLU A 221 -0.21 2.22 32.49
N LEU A 222 0.89 1.48 32.30
CA LEU A 222 1.00 0.43 31.29
C LEU A 222 -0.11 -0.61 31.42
N ILE A 223 -0.31 -1.13 32.63
CA ILE A 223 -1.34 -2.14 32.89
C ILE A 223 -2.72 -1.56 32.61
N ALA A 224 -2.99 -0.32 33.01
CA ALA A 224 -4.26 0.35 32.78
C ALA A 224 -4.58 0.47 31.29
N VAL A 225 -3.60 0.90 30.47
CA VAL A 225 -3.74 1.08 29.02
C VAL A 225 -3.99 -0.25 28.32
N CYS A 226 -3.19 -1.28 28.63
CA CYS A 226 -3.38 -2.60 28.03
C CYS A 226 -4.72 -3.22 28.44
N SER A 227 -5.10 -3.06 29.72
CA SER A 227 -6.37 -3.56 30.23
C SER A 227 -7.57 -2.87 29.61
N ASP A 228 -7.48 -1.56 29.31
CA ASP A 228 -8.51 -0.83 28.58
C ASP A 228 -8.69 -1.38 27.17
N LEU A 229 -7.60 -1.53 26.41
CA LEU A 229 -7.62 -2.10 25.07
C LEU A 229 -8.25 -3.51 25.05
N ILE A 230 -7.89 -4.37 26.01
CA ILE A 230 -8.46 -5.73 26.14
C ILE A 230 -9.94 -5.71 26.52
N LYS A 231 -10.39 -4.76 27.34
CA LYS A 231 -11.81 -4.61 27.67
C LYS A 231 -12.60 -4.16 26.44
N ARG A 232 -12.08 -3.17 25.71
CA ARG A 232 -12.70 -2.59 24.52
C ARG A 232 -12.73 -3.55 23.33
N SER A 233 -11.82 -4.53 23.29
CA SER A 233 -11.79 -5.58 22.26
C SER A 233 -12.81 -6.70 22.47
N ARG A 234 -13.56 -6.71 23.58
CA ARG A 234 -14.54 -7.77 23.85
C ARG A 234 -15.77 -7.61 22.94
N PRO A 235 -16.36 -8.71 22.43
CA PRO A 235 -17.52 -8.64 21.53
C PRO A 235 -18.73 -7.88 22.07
N SER A 236 -18.87 -7.77 23.41
CA SER A 236 -19.94 -7.02 24.06
C SER A 236 -19.72 -5.51 24.12
N HIS A 237 -18.52 -5.02 23.76
CA HIS A 237 -18.17 -3.62 23.80
C HIS A 237 -18.43 -2.93 22.45
N GLN A 238 -18.97 -1.72 22.46
CA GLN A 238 -19.30 -0.97 21.23
C GLN A 238 -18.08 -0.74 20.31
N ASP A 239 -16.91 -0.51 20.90
CA ASP A 239 -15.65 -0.29 20.16
C ASP A 239 -14.99 -1.58 19.66
N SER A 240 -15.56 -2.76 19.93
CA SER A 240 -14.90 -4.05 19.65
C SER A 240 -14.45 -4.18 18.19
N ALA A 241 -15.31 -3.77 17.25
CA ALA A 241 -14.99 -3.81 15.83
C ALA A 241 -13.82 -2.88 15.48
N ASN A 242 -13.82 -1.66 16.04
CA ASN A 242 -12.77 -0.67 15.80
C ASN A 242 -11.42 -1.12 16.37
N VAL A 243 -11.41 -1.70 17.58
CA VAL A 243 -10.18 -2.19 18.22
C VAL A 243 -9.60 -3.39 17.45
N LEU A 244 -10.44 -4.37 17.10
CA LEU A 244 -9.98 -5.55 16.36
C LEU A 244 -9.54 -5.24 14.93
N ALA A 245 -10.12 -4.20 14.30
CA ALA A 245 -9.66 -3.72 13.00
C ALA A 245 -8.36 -2.90 13.10
N ALA A 246 -8.14 -2.19 14.21
CA ALA A 246 -6.99 -1.31 14.37
C ALA A 246 -5.71 -2.03 14.79
N ILE A 247 -5.81 -3.03 15.66
CA ILE A 247 -4.66 -3.67 16.31
C ILE A 247 -4.87 -5.18 16.47
N ARG A 248 -3.77 -5.94 16.57
CA ARG A 248 -3.84 -7.34 16.95
C ARG A 248 -3.82 -7.47 18.46
N ILE A 249 -4.93 -7.88 19.04
CA ILE A 249 -5.05 -7.94 20.50
C ILE A 249 -4.03 -8.89 21.14
N GLY A 250 -3.56 -9.91 20.41
CA GLY A 250 -2.51 -10.79 20.87
C GLY A 250 -1.17 -10.09 21.14
N ASP A 251 -0.83 -9.04 20.41
CA ASP A 251 0.37 -8.23 20.67
C ASP A 251 0.24 -7.47 22.00
N VAL A 252 -0.96 -6.98 22.33
CA VAL A 252 -1.23 -6.30 23.62
C VAL A 252 -1.09 -7.28 24.78
N PHE A 253 -1.59 -8.51 24.62
CA PHE A 253 -1.38 -9.56 25.61
C PHE A 253 0.10 -9.92 25.75
N ALA A 254 0.83 -10.08 24.64
CA ALA A 254 2.26 -10.37 24.65
C ALA A 254 3.05 -9.27 25.38
N LEU A 255 2.66 -8.00 25.22
CA LEU A 255 3.24 -6.87 25.95
C LEU A 255 3.07 -7.01 27.47
N LEU A 256 1.87 -7.42 27.92
CA LEU A 256 1.61 -7.67 29.34
C LEU A 256 2.39 -8.88 29.87
N VAL A 257 2.50 -9.96 29.09
CA VAL A 257 3.32 -11.14 29.46
C VAL A 257 4.77 -10.71 29.67
N ARG A 258 5.33 -9.95 28.73
CA ARG A 258 6.68 -9.40 28.82
C ARG A 258 6.86 -8.55 30.07
N TYR A 259 5.95 -7.60 30.32
CA TYR A 259 5.99 -6.75 31.51
C TYR A 259 6.01 -7.57 32.81
N TYR A 260 5.08 -8.52 32.97
CA TYR A 260 4.98 -9.29 34.22
C TYR A 260 6.18 -10.18 34.45
N TYR A 261 6.75 -10.75 33.39
CA TYR A 261 7.92 -11.62 33.50
C TYR A 261 9.21 -10.83 33.72
N GLU A 262 9.50 -9.83 32.88
CA GLU A 262 10.78 -9.12 32.87
C GLU A 262 10.84 -8.01 33.92
N ASN A 263 9.82 -7.16 34.00
CA ASN A 263 9.85 -5.96 34.84
C ASN A 263 9.29 -6.23 36.24
N ALA A 264 8.10 -6.84 36.32
CA ALA A 264 7.48 -7.16 37.62
C ALA A 264 8.07 -8.42 38.29
N ARG A 265 8.88 -9.20 37.55
CA ARG A 265 9.49 -10.47 38.01
C ARG A 265 8.49 -11.46 38.61
N SER A 266 7.26 -11.44 38.11
CA SER A 266 6.16 -12.30 38.55
C SER A 266 5.77 -13.28 37.45
N ALA A 267 6.47 -14.43 37.44
CA ALA A 267 6.16 -15.51 36.51
C ALA A 267 4.70 -16.01 36.65
N LYS A 268 4.14 -15.96 37.86
CA LYS A 268 2.74 -16.35 38.12
C LYS A 268 1.76 -15.42 37.42
N ASP A 269 1.99 -14.12 37.46
CA ASP A 269 1.10 -13.16 36.80
C ASP A 269 1.25 -13.22 35.28
N ALA A 270 2.47 -13.41 34.77
CA ALA A 270 2.70 -13.65 33.35
C ALA A 270 1.93 -14.89 32.84
N MET A 271 1.93 -15.98 33.62
CA MET A 271 1.16 -17.18 33.31
C MET A 271 -0.36 -16.93 33.30
N ARG A 272 -0.88 -16.15 34.25
CA ARG A 272 -2.31 -15.77 34.26
C ARG A 272 -2.69 -14.98 33.01
N VAL A 273 -1.81 -14.11 32.52
CA VAL A 273 -2.05 -13.38 31.26
C VAL A 273 -2.08 -14.36 30.09
N MET A 274 -1.15 -15.31 30.00
CA MET A 274 -1.16 -16.36 28.97
C MET A 274 -2.43 -17.22 29.00
N GLU A 275 -2.90 -17.63 30.18
CA GLU A 275 -4.18 -18.33 30.31
C GLU A 275 -5.37 -17.47 29.87
N SER A 276 -5.29 -16.14 30.08
CA SER A 276 -6.29 -15.20 29.60
C SER A 276 -6.28 -15.06 28.08
N MET A 277 -5.12 -15.16 27.42
CA MET A 277 -5.03 -15.17 25.95
C MET A 277 -5.88 -16.31 25.36
N LEU A 278 -5.75 -17.52 25.91
CA LEU A 278 -6.53 -18.68 25.47
C LEU A 278 -8.05 -18.46 25.64
N LYS A 279 -8.48 -17.83 26.74
CA LYS A 279 -9.90 -17.48 26.96
C LYS A 279 -10.43 -16.44 25.96
N HIS A 280 -9.55 -15.63 25.38
CA HIS A 280 -9.89 -14.68 24.31
C HIS A 280 -9.68 -15.26 22.90
N ALA A 281 -9.54 -16.60 22.78
CA ALA A 281 -9.23 -17.29 21.53
C ALA A 281 -7.93 -16.81 20.84
N VAL A 282 -6.99 -16.27 21.62
CA VAL A 282 -5.67 -15.84 21.16
C VAL A 282 -4.67 -16.93 21.53
N GLN A 283 -4.03 -17.54 20.53
CA GLN A 283 -3.01 -18.56 20.77
C GLN A 283 -1.66 -17.88 21.08
N PRO A 284 -1.05 -18.09 22.27
CA PRO A 284 0.19 -17.41 22.65
C PRO A 284 1.34 -17.59 21.66
N ARG A 285 1.44 -18.76 21.01
CA ARG A 285 2.50 -19.09 20.03
C ARG A 285 2.65 -18.11 18.87
N PHE A 286 1.57 -17.41 18.49
CA PHE A 286 1.60 -16.48 17.37
C PHE A 286 2.06 -15.08 17.78
N PHE A 287 2.08 -14.75 19.07
CA PHE A 287 2.29 -13.37 19.53
C PHE A 287 3.45 -13.26 20.52
N VAL A 288 3.60 -14.22 21.43
CA VAL A 288 4.67 -14.25 22.42
C VAL A 288 5.92 -14.88 21.80
N GLU A 289 7.06 -14.21 21.93
CA GLU A 289 8.35 -14.75 21.49
C GLU A 289 8.62 -16.10 22.16
N ARG A 290 9.20 -17.03 21.39
CA ARG A 290 9.40 -18.41 21.82
C ARG A 290 10.17 -18.50 23.15
N ASP A 291 11.26 -17.75 23.27
CA ASP A 291 12.12 -17.77 24.46
C ASP A 291 11.37 -17.29 25.71
N LEU A 292 10.54 -16.24 25.58
CA LEU A 292 9.70 -15.73 26.66
C LEU A 292 8.61 -16.73 27.04
N LEU A 293 7.98 -17.38 26.05
CA LEU A 293 6.98 -18.42 26.27
C LEU A 293 7.59 -19.61 27.05
N GLU A 294 8.77 -20.07 26.64
CA GLU A 294 9.51 -21.16 27.29
C GLU A 294 9.89 -20.79 28.73
N ALA A 295 10.39 -19.59 28.93
CA ALA A 295 10.83 -19.09 30.23
C ALA A 295 9.69 -18.92 31.25
N VAL A 296 8.52 -18.44 30.81
CA VAL A 296 7.31 -18.34 31.67
C VAL A 296 6.79 -19.72 32.05
N CYS A 297 6.73 -20.67 31.10
CA CYS A 297 6.26 -22.02 31.38
C CYS A 297 7.19 -22.76 32.36
N ALA A 298 8.51 -22.68 32.12
CA ALA A 298 9.51 -23.30 32.98
C ALA A 298 9.44 -22.76 34.43
N ALA A 299 9.30 -21.44 34.59
CA ALA A 299 9.19 -20.80 35.91
C ALA A 299 7.91 -21.18 36.69
N ASN A 300 6.87 -21.70 36.01
CA ASN A 300 5.63 -22.17 36.62
C ASN A 300 5.49 -23.70 36.65
N GLY A 301 6.53 -24.45 36.25
CA GLY A 301 6.50 -25.92 36.22
C GLY A 301 5.53 -26.50 35.19
N ARG A 302 5.23 -25.77 34.11
CA ARG A 302 4.35 -26.22 33.02
C ARG A 302 5.14 -26.61 31.78
N ASN A 303 4.55 -27.46 30.93
CA ASN A 303 5.14 -27.84 29.67
C ASN A 303 4.70 -26.89 28.55
N VAL A 304 5.67 -26.32 27.82
CA VAL A 304 5.45 -25.40 26.70
C VAL A 304 4.65 -26.07 25.56
N ALA A 305 4.71 -27.40 25.46
CA ALA A 305 3.95 -28.17 24.50
C ALA A 305 2.44 -27.87 24.57
N GLU A 306 1.89 -27.52 25.74
CA GLU A 306 0.49 -27.10 25.92
C GLU A 306 0.09 -25.92 25.00
N PHE A 307 1.06 -25.05 24.66
CA PHE A 307 0.85 -23.85 23.84
C PHE A 307 1.32 -24.01 22.40
N LEU A 308 2.08 -25.07 22.09
CA LEU A 308 2.67 -25.29 20.78
C LEU A 308 1.89 -26.30 19.92
N VAL A 309 0.96 -27.07 20.48
CA VAL A 309 0.21 -28.11 19.74
C VAL A 309 -0.37 -27.54 18.45
N GLU A 310 0.06 -28.06 17.31
CA GLU A 310 -0.54 -27.81 16.00
C GLU A 310 -1.96 -28.35 16.00
N ASP A 311 -2.94 -27.53 15.58
CA ASP A 311 -4.30 -28.00 15.32
C ASP A 311 -4.28 -28.94 14.11
N ALA A 312 -3.83 -30.19 14.30
CA ALA A 312 -3.95 -31.26 13.32
C ALA A 312 -5.42 -31.50 12.91
N ALA A 313 -6.38 -31.00 13.70
CA ALA A 313 -7.81 -31.03 13.40
C ALA A 313 -8.24 -30.05 12.29
N ALA A 314 -7.50 -28.97 12.02
CA ALA A 314 -7.87 -28.00 10.98
C ALA A 314 -7.44 -28.43 9.56
N ALA A 315 -6.37 -29.23 9.45
CA ALA A 315 -5.86 -29.73 8.17
C ALA A 315 -6.64 -30.95 7.63
N SER A 316 -7.22 -31.77 8.51
CA SER A 316 -7.93 -33.00 8.09
C SER A 316 -9.40 -32.79 7.69
N ALA A 317 -9.99 -31.62 7.95
CA ALA A 317 -11.38 -31.32 7.60
C ALA A 317 -11.58 -30.76 6.17
N LYS A 318 -10.49 -30.35 5.50
CA LYS A 318 -10.53 -29.88 4.08
C LYS A 318 -10.15 -30.96 3.05
N GLY A 319 -9.90 -32.20 3.48
CA GLY A 319 -9.40 -33.29 2.61
C GLY A 319 -10.40 -34.40 2.28
N LYS A 320 -11.66 -34.32 2.73
CA LYS A 320 -12.67 -35.38 2.52
C LYS A 320 -14.04 -34.77 2.22
N GLY A 321 -14.32 -34.49 0.96
CA GLY A 321 -15.67 -34.13 0.53
C GLY A 321 -15.75 -33.71 -0.93
N GLY A 322 -16.14 -34.64 -1.80
CA GLY A 322 -16.82 -34.32 -3.07
C GLY A 322 -16.06 -34.60 -4.36
N ASN A 323 -16.10 -35.85 -4.83
CA ASN A 323 -16.16 -36.16 -6.26
C ASN A 323 -17.28 -35.36 -6.92
N HIS A 324 -17.06 -34.72 -8.08
CA HIS A 324 -17.74 -34.99 -9.36
C HIS A 324 -17.37 -33.94 -10.45
N GLU A 325 -16.67 -34.44 -11.48
CA GLU A 325 -16.71 -34.13 -12.93
C GLU A 325 -16.62 -32.70 -13.56
N SER A 326 -15.66 -32.60 -14.51
CA SER A 326 -15.61 -31.85 -15.81
C SER A 326 -15.62 -30.30 -15.78
N ILE A 327 -14.52 -29.58 -16.12
CA ILE A 327 -13.91 -29.33 -17.47
C ILE A 327 -14.99 -28.70 -18.40
N GLU A 328 -14.96 -27.46 -18.90
CA GLU A 328 -13.91 -26.63 -19.52
C GLU A 328 -14.45 -25.18 -19.74
N GLU A 329 -13.53 -24.24 -20.05
CA GLU A 329 -13.74 -22.99 -20.82
C GLU A 329 -14.67 -21.87 -20.29
N GLU A 330 -14.10 -20.73 -19.87
CA GLU A 330 -13.85 -19.58 -20.76
C GLU A 330 -13.24 -18.39 -19.99
N VAL A 331 -12.18 -17.84 -20.57
CA VAL A 331 -11.51 -16.61 -20.17
C VAL A 331 -11.95 -15.52 -21.14
N ALA A 332 -12.71 -14.51 -20.69
CA ALA A 332 -12.71 -13.16 -21.27
C ALA A 332 -13.61 -12.19 -20.49
N GLY A 333 -13.03 -11.05 -20.07
CA GLY A 333 -13.77 -9.81 -19.86
C GLY A 333 -13.76 -9.24 -18.45
N LEU A 334 -12.73 -8.43 -18.13
CA LEU A 334 -12.82 -7.10 -17.52
C LEU A 334 -11.46 -6.38 -17.57
#